data_AF-A0A6B3I862-F1
#
_entry.id   AF-A0A6B3I862-F1
#
_cell.length_a   1.000
_cell.length_b   1.000
_cell.length_c   1.000
_cell.angle_alpha   90.00
_cell.angle_beta   90.00
_cell.angle_gamma   90.00
#
_symmetry.space_group_name_H-M   'P 1'
#
loop_
_entity.id
_entity.type
_entity.pdbx_description
1 polymer ?
#
loop_
_entity_poly.entity_id
_entity_poly.type
_entity_poly.pdbx_seq_one_letter_code
_entity_poly.pdbx_strand_id
1 'polypeptide(L)'
;NMIDKDEYPRTAELERRCVAMLADLWNAPDPATAVGCSTTGSSEACMLAGLALKRRWAMRNADRYPATARPNLVMGVNVQVCWDKFCNFWEVEARQVPMDGERFHLDPQAAA
;
A
#
# COMPACT_ATOMS: atom_id res chain seq x y z
N ASN A 1 -5.71 11.30 -22.54
CA ASN A 1 -5.68 9.96 -21.92
C ASN A 1 -4.35 9.84 -21.18
N MET A 2 -4.35 9.62 -19.86
CA MET A 2 -3.12 9.68 -19.05
C MET A 2 -2.16 8.51 -19.30
N ILE A 3 -2.67 7.38 -19.80
CA ILE A 3 -1.86 6.18 -20.06
C ILE A 3 -0.94 6.33 -21.30
N ASP A 4 -1.26 7.27 -22.20
CA ASP A 4 -0.54 7.46 -23.47
C ASP A 4 0.72 8.29 -23.25
N LYS A 5 1.68 7.74 -22.50
CA LYS A 5 2.92 8.44 -22.11
C LYS A 5 3.81 8.81 -23.30
N ASP A 6 3.75 8.03 -24.38
CA ASP A 6 4.49 8.29 -25.62
C ASP A 6 3.93 9.50 -26.39
N GLU A 7 2.60 9.64 -26.38
CA GLU A 7 1.89 10.78 -27.02
C GLU A 7 1.96 12.05 -26.15
N TYR A 8 1.99 11.88 -24.83
CA TYR A 8 2.01 12.97 -23.86
C TYR A 8 3.24 12.94 -22.93
N PRO A 9 4.48 13.01 -23.48
CA PRO A 9 5.71 12.86 -22.71
C PRO A 9 5.89 13.98 -21.67
N ARG A 10 5.36 15.18 -21.96
CA ARG A 10 5.39 16.31 -21.01
C ARG A 10 4.49 16.04 -19.79
N THR A 11 3.36 15.38 -19.98
CA THR A 11 2.46 15.00 -18.87
C THR A 11 3.09 13.91 -18.02
N ALA A 12 3.72 12.91 -18.65
CA ALA A 12 4.46 11.86 -17.95
C ALA A 12 5.62 12.43 -17.10
N GLU A 13 6.33 13.44 -17.63
CA GLU A 13 7.39 14.14 -16.88
C GLU A 13 6.84 14.91 -15.68
N LEU A 14 5.66 15.53 -15.79
CA LEU A 14 5.01 16.18 -14.66
C LEU A 14 4.61 15.18 -13.56
N GLU A 15 4.07 14.02 -13.94
CA GLU A 15 3.79 12.93 -12.99
C GLU A 15 5.07 12.52 -12.24
N ARG A 16 6.17 12.31 -12.99
CA ARG A 16 7.47 11.93 -12.41
C ARG A 16 7.98 12.98 -11.41
N ARG A 17 7.83 14.27 -11.71
CA ARG A 17 8.20 15.36 -10.79
C ARG A 17 7.33 15.37 -9.54
N CYS A 18 6.02 15.15 -9.67
CA CYS A 18 5.13 15.05 -8.52
C CYS A 18 5.54 13.90 -7.59
N VAL A 19 5.89 12.74 -8.15
CA VAL A 19 6.41 11.61 -7.37
C VAL A 19 7.70 11.99 -6.65
N ALA A 20 8.66 12.61 -7.33
CA ALA A 20 9.92 13.03 -6.72
C ALA A 20 9.73 14.06 -5.60
N MET A 21 8.84 15.05 -5.79
CA MET A 21 8.52 16.04 -4.74
C MET A 21 7.86 15.40 -3.51
N LEU A 22 6.94 14.45 -3.71
CA LEU A 22 6.31 13.73 -2.60
C LEU A 22 7.31 12.81 -1.89
N ALA A 23 8.21 12.17 -2.63
CA ALA A 23 9.27 11.34 -2.06
C ALA A 23 10.22 12.16 -1.20
N ASP A 24 10.62 13.35 -1.66
CA ASP A 24 11.44 14.30 -0.90
C ASP A 24 10.71 14.76 0.37
N LEU A 25 9.43 15.15 0.25
CA LEU A 25 8.58 15.53 1.38
C LEU A 25 8.49 14.41 2.44
N TRP A 26 8.50 13.15 2.03
CA TRP A 26 8.42 11.99 2.92
C TRP A 26 9.80 11.43 3.32
N ASN A 27 10.89 12.16 3.07
CA ASN A 27 12.26 11.78 3.43
C ASN A 27 12.69 10.42 2.86
N ALA A 28 12.31 10.14 1.61
CA ALA A 28 12.82 8.97 0.90
C ALA A 28 14.37 9.03 0.85
N PRO A 29 15.09 7.89 0.97
CA PRO A 29 16.55 7.89 0.96
C PRO A 29 17.17 8.52 -0.30
N ASP A 30 16.49 8.37 -1.44
CA ASP A 30 16.83 9.03 -2.69
C ASP A 30 15.54 9.42 -3.44
N PRO A 31 15.09 10.69 -3.32
CA PRO A 31 13.86 11.16 -3.97
C PRO A 31 13.91 11.12 -5.50
N ALA A 32 15.10 11.20 -6.11
CA ALA A 32 15.24 11.21 -7.57
C ALA A 32 15.02 9.82 -8.19
N THR A 33 15.23 8.76 -7.41
CA THR A 33 15.04 7.36 -7.84
C THR A 33 13.83 6.69 -7.20
N ALA A 34 13.03 7.44 -6.43
CA ALA A 34 11.83 6.93 -5.79
C ALA A 34 10.83 6.34 -6.81
N VAL A 35 10.33 5.14 -6.51
CA VAL A 35 9.34 4.45 -7.33
C VAL A 35 7.94 4.82 -6.85
N GLY A 36 7.12 5.36 -7.75
CA GLY A 36 5.74 5.73 -7.48
C GLY A 36 4.97 6.05 -8.77
N CYS A 37 3.65 6.22 -8.64
CA CYS A 37 2.77 6.60 -9.73
C CYS A 37 1.60 7.44 -9.20
N SER A 38 0.96 8.19 -10.10
CA SER A 38 -0.35 8.77 -9.82
C SER A 38 -1.40 7.67 -9.71
N THR A 39 -2.44 7.95 -8.93
CA THR A 39 -3.63 7.10 -8.79
C THR A 39 -4.86 8.00 -8.77
N THR A 40 -6.02 7.44 -9.08
CA THR A 40 -7.30 8.15 -9.00
C THR A 40 -7.59 8.62 -7.57
N GLY A 41 -7.10 7.89 -6.57
CA GLY A 41 -7.15 8.29 -5.16
C GLY A 41 -6.57 7.22 -4.25
N SER A 42 -6.56 7.49 -2.94
CA SER A 42 -5.88 6.63 -1.96
C SER A 42 -6.38 5.19 -1.93
N SER A 43 -7.62 4.90 -2.34
CA SER A 43 -8.11 3.51 -2.44
C SER A 43 -7.27 2.69 -3.43
N GLU A 44 -6.98 3.24 -4.61
CA GLU A 44 -6.14 2.58 -5.62
C GLU A 44 -4.69 2.50 -5.13
N ALA A 45 -4.16 3.57 -4.53
CA ALA A 45 -2.81 3.56 -3.95
C ALA A 45 -2.65 2.48 -2.86
N CYS A 46 -3.61 2.35 -1.93
CA CYS A 46 -3.60 1.32 -0.90
C CYS A 46 -3.67 -0.09 -1.49
N MET A 47 -4.48 -0.31 -2.54
CA MET A 47 -4.57 -1.61 -3.21
C MET A 47 -3.25 -1.99 -3.90
N LEU A 48 -2.61 -1.05 -4.61
CA LEU A 48 -1.30 -1.27 -5.24
C LEU A 48 -0.21 -1.56 -4.18
N ALA A 49 -0.20 -0.80 -3.08
CA ALA A 49 0.71 -1.04 -1.96
C ALA A 49 0.48 -2.42 -1.32
N GLY A 50 -0.78 -2.78 -1.08
CA GLY A 50 -1.16 -4.10 -0.56
C GLY A 50 -0.76 -5.25 -1.49
N LEU A 51 -0.92 -5.09 -2.80
CA LEU A 51 -0.45 -6.05 -3.80
C LEU A 51 1.07 -6.22 -3.77
N ALA A 52 1.82 -5.14 -3.65
CA ALA A 52 3.27 -5.18 -3.51
C ALA A 52 3.69 -5.93 -2.22
N LEU A 53 3.01 -5.67 -1.10
CA LEU A 53 3.22 -6.39 0.16
C LEU A 53 2.92 -7.89 0.02
N LYS A 54 1.76 -8.25 -0.55
CA LYS A 54 1.34 -9.65 -0.78
C LYS A 54 2.35 -10.39 -1.65
N ARG A 55 2.77 -9.80 -2.78
CA ARG A 55 3.76 -10.42 -3.69
C ARG A 55 5.12 -10.59 -3.02
N ARG A 56 5.61 -9.56 -2.33
CA ARG A 56 6.89 -9.63 -1.61
C ARG A 56 6.87 -10.69 -0.51
N TRP A 57 5.77 -10.81 0.23
CA TRP A 57 5.60 -11.86 1.23
C TRP A 57 5.59 -13.26 0.58
N ALA A 58 4.83 -13.46 -0.50
CA ALA A 58 4.75 -14.76 -1.17
C ALA A 58 6.12 -15.22 -1.69
N MET A 59 6.87 -14.34 -2.36
CA MET A 59 8.22 -14.64 -2.85
C MET A 59 9.19 -14.98 -1.71
N ARG A 60 9.12 -14.26 -0.58
CA ARG A 60 10.02 -14.48 0.56
C ARG A 60 9.72 -15.77 1.32
N ASN A 61 8.52 -16.33 1.21
CA ASN A 61 8.10 -17.50 1.98
C ASN A 61 7.67 -18.68 1.09
N ALA A 62 8.11 -18.71 -0.17
CA ALA A 62 7.69 -19.71 -1.16
C ALA A 62 8.10 -21.15 -0.77
N ASP A 63 9.15 -21.30 0.04
CA ASP A 63 9.65 -22.54 0.61
C ASP A 63 8.92 -22.96 1.90
N ARG A 64 8.34 -21.98 2.63
CA ARG A 64 7.73 -22.18 3.94
C ARG A 64 6.22 -22.45 3.86
N TYR A 65 5.54 -21.85 2.90
CA TYR A 65 4.08 -21.94 2.78
C TYR A 65 3.67 -22.40 1.38
N PRO A 66 2.55 -23.14 1.26
CA PRO A 66 2.00 -23.47 -0.05
C PRO A 66 1.60 -22.21 -0.80
N ALA A 67 1.56 -22.27 -2.13
CA ALA A 67 1.11 -21.16 -2.98
C ALA A 67 -0.32 -20.69 -2.67
N THR A 68 -1.13 -21.53 -2.02
CA THR A 68 -2.49 -21.25 -1.57
C THR A 68 -2.57 -20.60 -0.18
N ALA A 69 -1.43 -20.34 0.47
CA ALA A 69 -1.43 -19.76 1.80
C ALA A 69 -2.00 -18.34 1.78
N ARG A 70 -2.83 -18.05 2.78
CA ARG A 70 -3.48 -16.77 2.96
C ARG A 70 -2.66 -15.89 3.91
N PRO A 71 -2.00 -14.82 3.42
CA PRO A 71 -1.31 -13.88 4.32
C PRO A 71 -2.34 -13.07 5.13
N ASN A 72 -1.88 -12.42 6.19
CA ASN A 72 -2.68 -11.49 6.97
C ASN A 72 -2.12 -10.06 6.91
N LEU A 73 -2.99 -9.08 7.18
CA LEU A 73 -2.65 -7.68 7.38
C LEU A 73 -3.18 -7.25 8.74
N VAL A 74 -2.29 -6.79 9.62
CA VAL A 74 -2.62 -6.28 10.95
C VAL A 74 -2.89 -4.79 10.87
N MET A 75 -4.01 -4.35 11.44
CA MET A 75 -4.48 -2.98 11.37
C MET A 75 -5.39 -2.65 12.56
N GLY A 76 -5.68 -1.38 12.82
CA GLY A 76 -6.69 -1.00 13.83
C GLY A 76 -8.11 -1.13 13.29
N VAL A 77 -9.12 -1.23 14.17
CA VAL A 77 -10.54 -1.15 13.76
C VAL A 77 -10.92 0.21 13.15
N ASN A 78 -10.06 1.22 13.28
CA ASN A 78 -10.23 2.57 12.75
C ASN A 78 -9.76 2.77 11.30
N VAL A 79 -9.37 1.71 10.60
CA VAL A 79 -8.94 1.83 9.20
C VAL A 79 -10.07 2.30 8.29
N GLN A 80 -9.67 2.93 7.18
CA GLN A 80 -10.59 3.26 6.10
C GLN A 80 -10.97 1.99 5.32
N VAL A 81 -12.22 1.92 4.85
CA VAL A 81 -12.83 0.75 4.16
C VAL A 81 -12.06 0.21 2.95
N CYS A 82 -11.13 0.96 2.36
CA CYS A 82 -10.27 0.50 1.27
C CYS A 82 -9.42 -0.70 1.68
N TRP A 83 -9.03 -0.80 2.96
CA TRP A 83 -8.29 -1.94 3.49
C TRP A 83 -9.16 -3.19 3.65
N ASP A 84 -10.43 -3.02 4.03
CA ASP A 84 -11.39 -4.13 4.04
C ASP A 84 -11.64 -4.66 2.62
N LYS A 85 -11.80 -3.75 1.66
CA LYS A 85 -11.90 -4.10 0.23
C LYS A 85 -10.66 -4.84 -0.25
N PHE A 86 -9.47 -4.34 0.08
CA PHE A 86 -8.22 -5.00 -0.26
C PHE A 86 -8.17 -6.43 0.31
N CYS A 87 -8.45 -6.59 1.60
CA CYS A 87 -8.41 -7.88 2.27
C CYS A 87 -9.40 -8.88 1.69
N ASN A 88 -10.61 -8.41 1.36
CA ASN A 88 -11.65 -9.22 0.74
C ASN A 88 -11.29 -9.63 -0.70
N PHE A 89 -10.90 -8.67 -1.55
CA PHE A 89 -10.67 -8.92 -2.98
C PHE A 89 -9.41 -9.72 -3.27
N TRP A 90 -8.39 -9.60 -2.42
CA TRP A 90 -7.10 -10.28 -2.60
C TRP A 90 -6.83 -11.37 -1.58
N GLU A 91 -7.86 -11.92 -0.94
CA GLU A 91 -7.71 -13.07 -0.03
C GLU A 91 -6.60 -12.83 1.01
N VAL A 92 -6.67 -11.69 1.69
CA VAL A 92 -5.79 -11.39 2.83
C VAL A 92 -6.65 -11.43 4.09
N GLU A 93 -6.17 -12.10 5.13
CA GLU A 93 -6.85 -12.13 6.42
C GLU A 93 -6.71 -10.75 7.10
N ALA A 94 -7.82 -10.09 7.37
CA ALA A 94 -7.86 -8.86 8.13
C ALA A 94 -7.73 -9.16 9.63
N ARG A 95 -6.65 -8.70 10.26
CA ARG A 95 -6.48 -8.78 11.72
C ARG A 95 -6.64 -7.40 12.32
N GLN A 96 -7.77 -7.16 12.94
CA GLN A 96 -8.14 -5.85 13.47
C GLN A 96 -7.92 -5.76 14.98
N VAL A 97 -7.12 -4.79 15.40
CA VAL A 97 -6.87 -4.46 16.80
C VAL A 97 -7.99 -3.54 17.29
N PRO A 98 -8.76 -3.92 18.34
CA PRO A 98 -9.84 -3.10 18.86
C PRO A 98 -9.33 -1.82 19.51
N MET A 99 -10.16 -0.78 19.50
CA MET A 99 -9.99 0.35 20.39
C MET A 99 -10.29 -0.07 21.84
N ASP A 100 -9.71 0.64 22.79
CA ASP A 100 -9.91 0.35 24.22
C ASP A 100 -9.98 1.66 25.01
N GLY A 101 -11.02 1.80 25.84
CA GLY A 101 -11.30 3.03 26.58
C GLY A 101 -11.26 4.28 25.70
N GLU A 102 -10.35 5.20 26.04
CA GLU A 102 -10.14 6.48 25.35
C GLU A 102 -9.07 6.40 24.23
N ARG A 103 -8.60 5.20 23.87
CA ARG A 103 -7.60 5.01 22.81
C ARG A 103 -8.26 4.82 21.46
N PHE A 104 -8.31 5.88 20.67
CA PHE A 104 -8.90 5.93 19.33
C PHE A 104 -7.89 5.74 18.17
N HIS A 105 -6.68 5.28 18.49
CA HIS A 105 -5.63 4.98 17.52
C HIS A 105 -5.11 3.55 17.70
N LEU A 106 -4.35 3.06 16.72
CA LEU A 106 -3.69 1.77 16.80
C LEU A 106 -2.64 1.79 17.93
N ASP A 107 -2.65 0.74 18.73
CA ASP A 107 -1.66 0.49 19.78
C ASP A 107 -0.51 -0.36 19.22
N PRO A 108 0.76 0.11 19.24
CA PRO A 108 1.87 -0.65 18.68
C PRO A 108 2.09 -2.00 19.36
N GLN A 109 1.87 -2.09 20.67
CA GLN A 109 2.04 -3.33 21.43
C GLN A 109 0.97 -4.36 21.10
N ALA A 110 -0.29 -3.93 20.94
CA ALA A 110 -1.37 -4.80 20.51
C ALA A 110 -1.31 -5.20 19.02
N ALA A 111 -0.49 -4.50 18.21
CA ALA A 111 -0.26 -4.78 16.80
C ALA A 111 0.97 -5.68 16.51
N ALA A 112 1.74 -6.04 17.55
CA ALA A 112 2.99 -6.79 17.44
C ALA A 112 2.80 -8.31 17.27
#